data_AF-A0AA97F2J5-F1
#
_entry.id   AF-A0AA97F2J5-F1
#
_cell.length_a   1.000
_cell.length_b   1.000
_cell.length_c   1.000
_cell.angle_alpha   90.00
_cell.angle_beta   90.00
_cell.angle_gamma   90.00
#
_symmetry.space_group_name_H-M   'P 1'
#
loop_
_entity.id
_entity.type
_entity.pdbx_description
1 polymer ?
#
loop_
_entity_poly.entity_id
_entity_poly.type
_entity_poly.pdbx_seq_one_letter_code
_entity_poly.pdbx_strand_id
1 'polypeptide(L)' 'MSSAINKQLVMNSSLMAINRRKPVKNLLLHSDQGSQYTAQGYQYLLAVKNIDE' A
#
# COMPACT_ATOMS: atom_id res chain seq x y z
N MET A 1 -2.61 3.43 20.10
CA MET A 1 -2.69 4.01 18.74
C MET A 1 -1.48 4.92 18.57
N SER A 2 -0.67 4.74 17.50
CA SER A 2 0.44 5.66 17.22
C SER A 2 -0.11 7.01 16.75
N SER A 3 0.54 8.11 17.13
CA SER A 3 0.18 9.46 16.68
C SER A 3 0.65 9.79 15.25
N ALA A 4 1.49 8.93 14.66
CA ALA A 4 2.06 9.11 13.33
C ALA A 4 1.59 8.01 12.36
N ILE A 5 1.55 8.37 11.07
CA ILE A 5 1.42 7.38 10.00
C ILE A 5 2.59 6.41 10.10
N ASN A 6 2.30 5.12 9.96
CA ASN A 6 3.29 4.06 10.00
C ASN A 6 2.97 2.98 8.97
N LYS A 7 3.97 2.12 8.71
CA LYS A 7 3.88 1.00 7.76
C LYS A 7 2.62 0.14 7.94
N GLN A 8 2.30 -0.24 9.18
CA GLN A 8 1.17 -1.16 9.42
C GLN A 8 -0.17 -0.51 9.05
N LEU A 9 -0.33 0.78 9.33
CA LEU A 9 -1.53 1.53 8.99
C LEU A 9 -1.71 1.63 7.46
N VAL A 10 -0.66 1.98 6.72
CA VAL A 10 -0.74 2.08 5.25
C VAL A 10 -0.96 0.72 4.59
N MET A 11 -0.36 -0.36 5.12
CA MET A 11 -0.61 -1.71 4.62
C MET A 11 -2.06 -2.16 4.85
N ASN A 12 -2.59 -1.98 6.07
CA ASN A 12 -3.95 -2.39 6.41
C ASN A 12 -4.99 -1.63 5.57
N SER A 13 -4.83 -0.31 5.46
CA SER A 13 -5.73 0.53 4.67
C SER A 13 -5.68 0.18 3.17
N SER A 14 -4.49 -0.04 2.61
CA SER A 14 -4.33 -0.47 1.21
C SER A 14 -5.03 -1.81 0.97
N LEU A 15 -4.85 -2.80 1.85
CA LEU A 15 -5.52 -4.09 1.72
C LEU A 15 -7.04 -3.97 1.77
N MET A 16 -7.59 -3.16 2.69
CA MET A 16 -9.03 -2.91 2.75
C MET A 16 -9.54 -2.24 1.47
N ALA A 17 -8.82 -1.25 0.95
CA ALA A 17 -9.20 -0.54 -0.27
C ALA A 17 -9.20 -1.48 -1.48
N ILE A 18 -8.16 -2.29 -1.65
CA ILE A 18 -8.02 -3.26 -2.73
C ILE A 18 -9.15 -4.30 -2.67
N ASN A 19 -9.40 -4.87 -1.49
CA ASN A 19 -10.45 -5.87 -1.31
C ASN A 19 -11.84 -5.31 -1.60
N ARG A 20 -12.09 -4.04 -1.24
CA ARG A 20 -13.38 -3.38 -1.48
C ARG A 20 -13.56 -2.99 -2.95
N ARG A 21 -12.53 -2.44 -3.58
CA ARG A 21 -12.61 -1.88 -4.94
C ARG A 21 -12.38 -2.93 -6.03
N LYS A 22 -11.70 -4.04 -5.71
CA LYS A 22 -11.34 -5.11 -6.64
C LYS A 22 -10.72 -4.55 -7.94
N PRO A 23 -9.62 -3.80 -7.84
CA PRO A 23 -9.04 -3.12 -8.99
C PRO A 23 -8.65 -4.12 -10.08
N VAL A 24 -8.78 -3.67 -11.32
CA VAL A 24 -8.34 -4.41 -12.51
C VAL A 24 -6.82 -4.34 -12.64
N LYS A 25 -6.24 -5.15 -13.54
CA LYS A 25 -4.80 -5.18 -13.81
C LYS A 25 -4.28 -3.78 -14.21
N ASN A 26 -3.00 -3.53 -13.94
CA ASN A 26 -2.27 -2.31 -14.29
C ASN A 26 -2.77 -1.06 -13.51
N LEU A 27 -3.19 -1.24 -12.27
CA LEU A 27 -3.43 -0.10 -11.39
C LEU A 27 -2.09 0.54 -11.05
N LEU A 28 -1.98 1.84 -11.37
CA LEU A 28 -0.87 2.68 -10.92
C LEU A 28 -1.24 3.36 -9.60
N LEU A 29 -0.38 3.27 -8.61
CA LEU A 29 -0.53 3.86 -7.29
C LEU A 29 0.67 4.74 -6.98
N HIS A 30 0.52 6.05 -7.13
CA HIS A 30 1.60 6.97 -6.75
C HIS A 30 1.60 7.25 -5.24
N SER A 31 2.75 7.08 -4.60
CA SER A 31 2.99 7.50 -3.22
C SER A 31 4.22 8.42 -3.10
N ASP A 32 4.42 9.01 -1.93
CA ASP A 32 5.65 9.77 -1.64
C ASP A 32 6.78 8.84 -1.16
N GLN A 33 8.01 9.36 -1.01
CA GLN A 33 9.17 8.58 -0.54
C GLN A 33 9.23 8.39 0.99
N GLY A 34 8.11 8.57 1.69
CA GLY A 34 8.02 8.37 3.13
C GLY A 34 8.35 6.93 3.54
N SER A 35 8.91 6.77 4.75
CA SER A 35 9.41 5.47 5.24
C SER A 35 8.34 4.39 5.34
N GLN A 36 7.07 4.77 5.53
CA GLN A 36 5.93 3.86 5.50
C GLN A 36 5.68 3.25 4.11
N TYR A 37 5.99 3.98 3.04
CA TYR A 37 5.79 3.56 1.64
C TYR A 37 7.05 2.88 1.10
N THR A 38 8.24 3.36 1.45
CA THR A 38 9.51 2.72 1.04
C THR A 38 9.83 1.45 1.86
N ALA A 39 9.06 1.14 2.90
CA ALA A 39 9.24 -0.07 3.71
C ALA A 39 9.06 -1.35 2.88
N GLN A 40 9.97 -2.31 3.05
CA GLN A 40 9.95 -3.60 2.35
C GLN A 40 8.59 -4.31 2.40
N GLY A 41 7.90 -4.27 3.55
CA GLY A 41 6.58 -4.90 3.71
C GLY A 41 5.48 -4.24 2.87
N TYR A 42 5.55 -2.93 2.65
CA TYR A 42 4.60 -2.22 1.80
C TYR A 42 4.87 -2.49 0.32
N GLN A 43 6.12 -2.40 -0.10
CA GLN A 43 6.54 -2.73 -1.47
C GLN A 43 6.19 -4.17 -1.86
N TYR A 44 6.40 -5.13 -0.95
CA TYR A 44 5.98 -6.51 -1.13
C TYR A 44 4.46 -6.66 -1.29
N LEU A 45 3.67 -5.90 -0.52
CA LEU A 45 2.20 -5.92 -0.64
C LEU A 45 1.76 -5.44 -2.03
N LEU A 46 2.35 -4.37 -2.56
CA LEU A 46 2.03 -3.86 -3.90
C LEU A 46 2.34 -4.89 -4.99
N ALA A 47 3.52 -5.51 -4.93
CA ALA A 47 3.92 -6.58 -5.85
C ALA A 47 2.94 -7.77 -5.83
N VAL A 48 2.56 -8.26 -4.64
CA VAL A 48 1.60 -9.37 -4.49
C VAL A 48 0.21 -8.99 -5.03
N LYS A 49 -0.15 -7.71 -4.98
CA LYS A 49 -1.44 -7.22 -5.48
C LYS A 49 -1.40 -6.77 -6.94
N ASN A 50 -0.26 -6.92 -7.63
CA ASN A 50 -0.05 -6.47 -9.01
C ASN A 50 -0.39 -4.98 -9.19
N ILE A 51 0.12 -4.16 -8.27
CA ILE A 51 0.00 -2.71 -8.30
C ILE A 51 1.39 -2.15 -8.57
N ASP A 52 1.49 -1.31 -9.58
CA ASP A 52 2.72 -0.58 -9.90
C ASP A 52 2.69 0.76 -9.17
N GLU A 53 3.85 1.21 -8.67
CA GLU A 53 4.02 2.49 -7.98
C GLU A 53 4.75 3.54 -8.85
#